data_AF-A0A4Q3TAS8-F1
#
_entry.id   AF-A0A4Q3TAS8-F1
#
_cell.length_a   1.000
_cell.length_b   1.000
_cell.length_c   1.000
_cell.angle_alpha   90.00
_cell.angle_beta   90.00
_cell.angle_gamma   90.00
#
_symmetry.space_group_name_H-M   'P 1'
#
loop_
_entity.id
_entity.type
_entity.pdbx_description
1 polymer ?
#
loop_
_entity_poly.entity_id
_entity_poly.type
_entity_poly.pdbx_seq_one_letter_code
_entity_poly.pdbx_strand_id
1 'polypeptide(L)' 'MTEYVIIVALIAIAAIGVYAAFGNVIKGQTGAMAAELGGKAGTQSAGTAKDQATQANTRGTAKHSLDNFTEAAGKGR' A
#
# COMPACT_ATOMS: atom_id res chain seq x y z
N MET A 1 -0.02 -17.04 -34.39
CA MET A 1 1.12 -17.65 -33.66
C MET A 1 1.90 -16.59 -32.89
N THR A 2 2.30 -15.51 -33.54
CA THR A 2 3.03 -14.37 -32.94
C THR A 2 2.20 -13.58 -31.93
N GLU A 3 0.89 -13.42 -32.10
CA GLU A 3 0.04 -12.71 -31.11
C GLU A 3 0.00 -13.43 -29.75
N TYR A 4 -0.01 -14.77 -29.76
CA TYR A 4 0.04 -15.55 -28.52
C TYR A 4 1.37 -15.37 -27.78
N VAL A 5 2.49 -15.28 -28.51
CA VAL A 5 3.82 -15.02 -27.93
C VAL A 5 3.86 -13.62 -27.29
N ILE A 6 3.25 -12.62 -27.94
CA ILE A 6 3.17 -11.26 -27.41
C ILE A 6 2.34 -11.23 -26.12
N ILE A 7 1.17 -11.89 -26.09
CA ILE A 7 0.31 -11.94 -24.90
C ILE A 7 1.03 -12.61 -23.72
N VAL A 8 1.73 -13.73 -23.95
CA VAL A 8 2.50 -14.43 -22.90
C VAL A 8 3.63 -13.54 -22.36
N ALA A 9 4.34 -12.82 -23.23
CA ALA A 9 5.39 -11.89 -22.81
C ALA A 9 4.83 -10.77 -21.90
N LEU A 10 3.65 -10.23 -22.22
CA LEU A 10 3.00 -9.21 -21.40
C LEU A 10 2.58 -9.73 -20.02
N ILE A 11 2.03 -10.95 -19.96
CA ILE A 11 1.66 -11.60 -18.69
C ILE A 11 2.91 -11.86 -17.84
N ALA A 12 4.02 -12.31 -18.44
CA ALA A 12 5.26 -12.56 -17.72
C ALA A 12 5.82 -11.29 -17.06
N ILE A 13 5.79 -10.15 -17.78
CA ILE A 13 6.24 -8.86 -17.24
C ILE A 13 5.32 -8.40 -16.10
N ALA A 14 4.01 -8.53 -16.26
CA ALA A 14 3.04 -8.19 -15.21
C ALA A 14 3.24 -9.06 -13.96
N ALA A 15 3.51 -10.36 -14.13
CA ALA A 15 3.74 -11.29 -13.03
C ALA A 15 4.95 -10.90 -12.17
N ILE A 16 6.05 -10.43 -12.78
CA ILE A 16 7.24 -9.95 -12.03
C ILE A 16 6.86 -8.83 -11.05
N GLY A 17 6.06 -7.87 -11.51
CA GLY A 17 5.58 -6.76 -10.67
C GLY A 17 4.68 -7.23 -9.52
N VAL A 18 3.77 -8.17 -9.79
CA VAL A 18 2.89 -8.76 -8.78
C VAL A 18 3.68 -9.53 -7.73
N TYR A 19 4.65 -10.35 -8.12
CA TYR A 19 5.49 -11.10 -7.18
C TYR A 19 6.35 -10.19 -6.31
N ALA A 20 6.89 -9.11 -6.86
CA ALA A 20 7.65 -8.13 -6.09
C ALA A 20 6.75 -7.39 -5.07
N ALA A 21 5.58 -6.91 -5.50
CA ALA A 21 4.63 -6.22 -4.64
C ALA A 21 4.09 -7.14 -3.53
N PHE A 22 3.70 -8.36 -3.88
CA PHE A 22 3.20 -9.34 -2.93
C PHE A 22 4.29 -9.81 -1.95
N GLY A 23 5.53 -9.96 -2.41
CA GLY A 23 6.68 -10.25 -1.56
C GLY A 23 6.95 -9.15 -0.52
N ASN A 24 6.77 -7.87 -0.89
CA ASN A 24 6.87 -6.75 0.04
C ASN A 24 5.74 -6.75 1.08
N VAL A 25 4.51 -7.08 0.68
CA VAL A 25 3.35 -7.20 1.59
C VAL A 25 3.57 -8.32 2.60
N ILE A 26 3.98 -9.51 2.14
CA ILE A 26 4.26 -10.65 3.03
C ILE A 26 5.39 -10.31 4.00
N LYS A 27 6.48 -9.70 3.52
CA LYS A 27 7.59 -9.29 4.41
C LYS A 27 7.15 -8.25 5.44
N GLY A 28 6.33 -7.28 5.03
CA GLY A 28 5.78 -6.26 5.95
C GLY A 28 4.89 -6.87 7.03
N GLN A 29 3.96 -7.75 6.64
CA GLN A 29 3.08 -8.44 7.58
C GLN A 29 3.85 -9.42 8.47
N THR A 30 4.83 -10.16 7.93
CA THR A 30 5.68 -11.07 8.70
C THR A 30 6.57 -10.31 9.68
N GLY A 31 7.10 -9.14 9.28
CA GLY A 31 7.85 -8.26 10.17
C GLY A 31 6.98 -7.70 11.31
N ALA A 32 5.74 -7.32 11.01
CA ALA A 32 4.77 -6.90 12.02
C ALA A 32 4.41 -8.04 12.99
N MET A 33 4.12 -9.24 12.47
CA MET A 33 3.85 -10.44 13.28
C MET A 33 5.06 -10.86 14.12
N ALA A 34 6.27 -10.76 13.58
CA ALA A 34 7.51 -11.06 14.32
C ALA A 34 7.79 -10.02 15.41
N ALA A 35 7.51 -8.73 15.15
CA ALA A 35 7.59 -7.68 16.16
C ALA A 35 6.53 -7.86 17.26
N GLU A 36 5.36 -8.37 16.91
CA GLU A 36 4.27 -8.70 17.82
C GLU A 36 4.57 -9.92 18.69
N LEU A 37 5.05 -11.01 18.08
CA LEU A 37 5.52 -12.21 18.77
C LEU A 37 6.76 -11.93 19.63
N GLY A 38 7.62 -11.00 19.21
CA GLY A 38 8.77 -10.50 19.97
C GLY A 38 8.41 -9.56 21.13
N GLY A 39 7.11 -9.38 21.44
CA GLY A 39 6.62 -8.67 22.63
C GLY A 39 6.47 -7.16 22.45
N LYS A 40 6.51 -6.62 21.22
CA LYS A 40 6.55 -5.17 20.96
C LYS A 40 5.23 -4.54 20.51
N ALA A 41 4.16 -5.31 20.32
CA ALA A 41 2.99 -4.85 19.55
C ALA A 41 1.65 -4.71 20.29
N GLY A 42 1.63 -4.45 21.60
CA GLY A 42 0.38 -4.03 22.26
C GLY A 42 0.07 -2.54 22.05
N THR A 43 1.07 -1.69 22.28
CA THR A 43 0.89 -0.24 22.40
C THR A 43 1.32 0.52 21.15
N GLN A 44 2.37 0.08 20.46
CA GLN A 44 2.87 0.75 19.25
C GLN A 44 1.93 0.55 18.05
N SER A 45 1.46 -0.68 17.82
CA SER A 45 0.50 -0.99 16.75
C SER A 45 -0.86 -0.31 16.98
N ALA A 46 -1.32 -0.24 18.23
CA ALA A 46 -2.52 0.52 18.58
C ALA A 46 -2.35 2.03 18.32
N GLY A 47 -1.16 2.58 18.62
CA GLY A 47 -0.81 3.97 18.30
C GLY A 47 -0.81 4.22 16.79
N THR A 48 -0.13 3.39 16.01
CA THR A 48 -0.10 3.50 14.54
C THR A 48 -1.49 3.32 13.92
N ALA A 49 -2.31 2.39 14.42
CA ALA A 49 -3.69 2.21 13.97
C ALA A 49 -4.54 3.45 14.25
N LYS A 50 -4.36 4.07 15.43
CA LYS A 50 -5.06 5.30 15.81
C LYS A 50 -4.63 6.49 14.94
N ASP A 51 -3.33 6.63 14.68
CA ASP A 51 -2.79 7.69 13.82
C ASP A 51 -3.28 7.55 12.37
N GLN A 52 -3.32 6.33 11.85
CA GLN A 52 -3.87 6.06 10.51
C GLN A 52 -5.37 6.32 10.45
N ALA A 53 -6.13 5.95 11.48
CA ALA A 53 -7.55 6.25 11.57
C ALA A 53 -7.82 7.76 11.60
N THR A 54 -7.03 8.53 12.36
CA THR A 54 -7.11 9.99 12.37
C THR A 54 -6.80 10.59 10.99
N GLN A 55 -5.73 10.15 10.33
CA GLN A 55 -5.38 10.61 8.99
C GLN A 55 -6.42 10.23 7.93
N ALA A 56 -7.04 9.05 8.04
CA ALA A 56 -8.12 8.63 7.16
C ALA A 56 -9.37 9.50 7.36
N ASN A 57 -9.72 9.83 8.61
CA ASN A 57 -10.84 10.72 8.91
C ASN A 57 -10.59 12.16 8.43
N THR A 58 -9.37 12.66 8.57
CA THR A 58 -8.97 13.98 8.03
C THR A 58 -9.03 14.01 6.50
N ARG A 59 -8.62 12.93 5.83
CA ARG A 59 -8.77 12.82 4.36
C ARG A 59 -10.22 12.68 3.93
N GLY A 60 -11.02 11.90 4.65
CA GLY A 60 -12.45 11.72 4.35
C GLY A 60 -13.29 12.98 4.58
N THR A 61 -12.87 13.85 5.49
CA THR A 61 -13.49 15.17 5.73
C THR A 61 -12.93 16.28 4.84
N ALA A 62 -11.81 16.04 4.14
CA ALA A 62 -11.30 16.96 3.13
C ALA A 62 -12.20 16.91 1.89
N LYS A 63 -12.85 18.03 1.57
CA LYS A 63 -13.64 18.16 0.34
C LYS A 63 -12.71 18.14 -0.87
N HIS A 64 -12.70 17.03 -1.60
CA HIS A 64 -12.01 16.93 -2.88
C HIS A 64 -12.89 17.54 -3.98
N SER A 65 -12.65 18.81 -4.31
CA SER A 65 -13.18 19.47 -5.52
C SER A 65 -12.10 19.51 -6.61
N LEU A 66 -12.52 19.72 -7.86
CA LEU A 66 -11.62 20.02 -8.97
C LEU A 66 -10.75 21.26 -8.68
N ASP A 67 -11.23 22.17 -7.84
CA ASP A 67 -10.50 23.37 -7.39
C ASP A 67 -9.28 23.05 -6.52
N ASN A 68 -9.29 21.93 -5.78
CA ASN A 68 -8.22 21.53 -4.85
C ASN A 68 -7.46 20.28 -5.33
N PHE A 69 -7.66 19.86 -6.58
CA PHE A 69 -7.04 18.66 -7.16
C PHE A 69 -5.51 18.78 -7.26
N THR A 70 -5.00 19.96 -7.58
CA THR A 70 -3.56 20.26 -7.69
C THR A 70 -2.85 20.22 -6.33
N GLU A 71 -3.50 20.67 -5.25
CA GLU A 71 -2.97 20.55 -3.88
C GLU A 71 -2.98 19.10 -3.36
N ALA A 72 -4.02 18.34 -3.69
CA ALA A 72 -4.11 16.92 -3.31
C ALA A 72 -3.07 16.06 -4.04
N ALA A 73 -2.81 16.35 -5.32
CA ALA A 73 -1.78 15.67 -6.12
C ALA A 73 -0.35 15.98 -5.66
N GLY A 74 -0.11 17.17 -5.09
CA GLY A 74 1.21 17.58 -4.58
C GLY A 74 1.62 16.94 -3.26
N LYS A 75 0.66 16.50 -2.43
CA LYS A 75 0.90 15.88 -1.11
C LYS A 75 1.03 14.35 -1.13
N GLY A 76 0.98 13.74 -2.32
CA GLY A 76 1.09 12.29 -2.52
C GLY A 76 2.51 11.79 -2.84
N ARG A 77 3.54 12.62 -2.65
CA ARG A 77 4.96 12.25 -2.74
C ARG A 77 5.61 12.37 -1.37
#